data_AF-A0A3Q7TP12-F1
#
_entry.id   AF-A0A3Q7TP12-F1
#
_cell.length_a   1.000
_cell.length_b   1.000
_cell.length_c   1.000
_cell.angle_alpha   90.00
_cell.angle_beta   90.00
_cell.angle_gamma   90.00
#
_symmetry.space_group_name_H-M   'P 1'
#
loop_
_entity.id
_entity.type
_entity.pdbx_description
1 polymer ?
#
loop_
_entity_poly.entity_id
_entity_poly.type
_entity_poly.pdbx_seq_one_letter_code
_entity_poly.pdbx_strand_id
1 'polypeptide(L)'
;MADLESALHYILRVEVGKFSVLEGQRLVALKKFMAVLAQHFPGQPLVQNFLHSINDWLKRQQRKKIPYSFFKAALDNRKEGTMIAKKVHWVGCQGSEPHFRGFPCSLWILFHFLTVQAARHNLDHSQETAEAQEVLQAIRSYVRFFFGCRDCANHFEQMAAASMNRVDSLNSAVLWLWSSHNKVNARLAGAASEDPHFPKVQWPPRGLCSACHNDLRGSPVWDLDNTLRFLKTHFSPSNVVLDMPSAVPGPQMGALRMAAGNVTLGPKKAGIAVGPGTKSPGTTVPEVPTERLSATYPQDMLLGLSVTPAEPDRGSREHRAELQMDKLEQPKGQQHLTKRDTGTVLLAEFLAEKNLPRSPSELRRVGRSSKQLASIPEGEPEAGPMGGRDQWLQVLEGNFSHLDISLCVGLYSLSFMGLLAIYTYFRARMRALKGHPGHPAA
;
A
#
# COMPACT_ATOMS: atom_id res chain seq x y z
N MET A 1 5.65 2.32 -13.07
CA MET A 1 4.58 3.32 -13.00
C MET A 1 3.22 2.68 -13.19
N ALA A 2 3.04 1.88 -14.24
CA ALA A 2 1.79 1.19 -14.60
C ALA A 2 0.94 0.65 -13.43
N ASP A 3 1.52 -0.05 -12.43
CA ASP A 3 0.76 -0.56 -11.28
C ASP A 3 0.16 0.55 -10.39
N LEU A 4 0.87 1.67 -10.20
CA LEU A 4 0.41 2.82 -9.40
C LEU A 4 -0.71 3.59 -10.11
N GLU A 5 -0.55 3.84 -11.42
CA GLU A 5 -1.59 4.48 -12.24
C GLU A 5 -2.82 3.58 -12.37
N SER A 6 -2.63 2.28 -12.56
CA SER A 6 -3.74 1.31 -12.55
C SER A 6 -4.44 1.23 -11.20
N ALA A 7 -3.72 1.42 -10.09
CA ALA A 7 -4.34 1.55 -8.76
C ALA A 7 -5.23 2.80 -8.69
N LEU A 8 -4.73 3.98 -9.11
CA LEU A 8 -5.54 5.21 -9.15
C LEU A 8 -6.80 5.04 -10.01
N HIS A 9 -6.66 4.49 -11.22
CA HIS A 9 -7.78 4.23 -12.11
C HIS A 9 -8.83 3.32 -11.47
N TYR A 10 -8.39 2.19 -10.89
CA TYR A 10 -9.30 1.23 -10.24
C TYR A 10 -9.95 1.83 -8.99
N ILE A 11 -9.23 2.63 -8.20
CA ILE A 11 -9.77 3.39 -7.07
C ILE A 11 -10.92 4.29 -7.54
N LEU A 12 -10.66 5.14 -8.53
CA LEU A 12 -11.58 6.20 -8.96
C LEU A 12 -12.78 5.68 -9.75
N ARG A 13 -12.59 4.65 -10.58
CA ARG A 13 -13.62 4.11 -11.48
C ARG A 13 -14.39 2.92 -10.91
N VAL A 14 -13.73 2.06 -10.14
CA VAL A 14 -14.30 0.79 -9.65
C VAL A 14 -14.65 0.88 -8.17
N GLU A 15 -13.68 1.15 -7.28
CA GLU A 15 -13.91 1.15 -5.83
C GLU A 15 -14.86 2.27 -5.38
N VAL A 16 -14.64 3.50 -5.85
CA VAL A 16 -15.56 4.62 -5.63
C VAL A 16 -16.88 4.43 -6.40
N GLY A 17 -16.82 3.81 -7.59
CA GLY A 17 -17.96 3.58 -8.48
C GLY A 17 -19.01 2.58 -7.97
N LYS A 18 -18.67 1.76 -6.97
CA LYS A 18 -19.62 0.86 -6.28
C LYS A 18 -20.77 1.60 -5.58
N PHE A 19 -20.61 2.89 -5.27
CA PHE A 19 -21.59 3.67 -4.52
C PHE A 19 -22.28 4.68 -5.43
N SER A 20 -23.58 4.52 -5.65
CA SER A 20 -24.37 5.46 -6.47
C SER A 20 -24.38 6.90 -5.92
N VAL A 21 -24.22 7.05 -4.60
CA VAL A 21 -24.10 8.34 -3.90
C VAL A 21 -22.95 8.29 -2.89
N LEU A 22 -22.09 9.31 -2.95
CA LEU A 22 -20.98 9.57 -2.03
C LEU A 22 -21.44 10.60 -1.00
N GLU A 23 -21.59 10.19 0.25
CA GLU A 23 -22.09 11.06 1.33
C GLU A 23 -21.51 10.67 2.70
N GLY A 24 -21.76 11.52 3.71
CA GLY A 24 -21.35 11.28 5.10
C GLY A 24 -19.86 11.00 5.25
N GLN A 25 -19.51 10.06 6.14
CA GLN A 25 -18.11 9.70 6.40
C GLN A 25 -17.40 9.08 5.19
N ARG A 26 -18.13 8.47 4.24
CA ARG A 26 -17.55 7.98 2.97
C ARG A 26 -17.07 9.13 2.10
N LEU A 27 -17.82 10.23 2.02
CA LEU A 27 -17.40 11.42 1.30
C LEU A 27 -16.23 12.13 2.01
N VAL A 28 -16.23 12.19 3.34
CA VAL A 28 -15.09 12.71 4.12
C VAL A 28 -13.82 11.88 3.87
N ALA A 29 -13.93 10.55 3.90
CA ALA A 29 -12.83 9.64 3.59
C ALA A 29 -12.27 9.85 2.18
N LEU A 30 -13.14 10.01 1.17
CA LEU A 30 -12.71 10.32 -0.20
C LEU A 30 -11.98 11.67 -0.27
N LYS A 31 -12.51 12.73 0.34
CA LYS A 31 -11.86 14.05 0.34
C LYS A 31 -10.47 13.99 0.98
N LYS A 32 -10.32 13.33 2.13
CA LYS A 32 -9.02 13.15 2.81
C LYS A 32 -8.05 12.32 1.97
N PHE A 33 -8.49 11.18 1.44
CA PHE A 33 -7.63 10.32 0.64
C PHE A 33 -7.17 10.98 -0.67
N MET A 34 -8.04 11.73 -1.36
CA MET A 34 -7.65 12.50 -2.55
C MET A 34 -6.71 13.68 -2.24
N ALA A 35 -6.76 14.24 -1.03
CA ALA A 35 -5.78 15.23 -0.59
C ALA A 35 -4.39 14.61 -0.41
N VAL A 36 -4.30 13.49 0.32
CA VAL A 36 -3.06 12.72 0.50
C VAL A 36 -2.47 12.25 -0.84
N LEU A 37 -3.30 11.82 -1.79
CA LEU A 37 -2.85 11.49 -3.15
C LEU A 37 -2.29 12.73 -3.88
N ALA A 38 -2.98 13.86 -3.85
CA ALA A 38 -2.51 15.09 -4.50
C ALA A 38 -1.20 15.64 -3.90
N GLN A 39 -0.92 15.36 -2.63
CA GLN A 39 0.30 15.81 -1.94
C GLN A 39 1.48 14.83 -2.10
N HIS A 40 1.24 13.51 -2.01
CA HIS A 40 2.33 12.53 -1.86
C HIS A 40 2.44 11.49 -2.98
N PHE A 41 1.48 11.38 -3.90
CA PHE A 41 1.60 10.43 -5.01
C PHE A 41 2.84 10.74 -5.87
N PRO A 42 3.68 9.75 -6.23
CA PRO A 42 4.92 9.96 -6.98
C PRO A 42 4.66 10.09 -8.50
N GLY A 43 3.69 10.91 -8.89
CA GLY A 43 3.21 10.99 -10.27
C GLY A 43 4.10 11.80 -11.19
N GLN A 44 4.06 11.48 -12.49
CA GLN A 44 4.54 12.41 -13.52
C GLN A 44 3.70 13.70 -13.50
N PRO A 45 4.21 14.85 -14.02
CA PRO A 45 3.51 16.14 -13.92
C PRO A 45 2.05 16.13 -14.41
N LEU A 46 1.73 15.36 -15.45
CA LEU A 46 0.35 15.21 -15.95
C LEU A 46 -0.58 14.54 -14.93
N VAL A 47 -0.14 13.42 -14.33
CA VAL A 47 -0.87 12.71 -13.26
C VAL A 47 -1.01 13.61 -12.03
N GLN A 48 0.06 14.33 -11.66
CA GLN A 48 0.04 15.18 -10.48
C GLN A 48 -0.91 16.37 -10.64
N ASN A 49 -0.91 17.01 -11.82
CA ASN A 49 -1.87 18.07 -12.15
C ASN A 49 -3.32 17.58 -12.18
N PHE A 50 -3.54 16.35 -12.69
CA PHE A 50 -4.84 15.70 -12.60
C PHE A 50 -5.30 15.52 -11.14
N LEU A 51 -4.44 14.97 -10.27
CA LEU A 51 -4.74 14.73 -8.86
C LEU A 51 -5.06 16.03 -8.09
N HIS A 52 -4.28 17.09 -8.30
CA HIS A 52 -4.59 18.42 -7.77
C HIS A 52 -5.94 18.92 -8.27
N SER A 53 -6.20 18.86 -9.58
CA SER A 53 -7.43 19.36 -10.18
C SER A 53 -8.70 18.66 -9.70
N ILE A 54 -8.65 17.34 -9.43
CA ILE A 54 -9.79 16.59 -8.88
C ILE A 54 -9.93 16.78 -7.35
N ASN A 55 -8.82 16.90 -6.61
CA ASN A 55 -8.82 17.25 -5.19
C ASN A 55 -9.47 18.63 -4.97
N ASP A 56 -9.07 19.63 -5.74
CA ASP A 56 -9.65 20.98 -5.69
C ASP A 56 -11.12 21.01 -6.10
N TRP A 57 -11.51 20.19 -7.08
CA TRP A 57 -12.92 20.00 -7.40
C TRP A 57 -13.70 19.44 -6.20
N LEU A 58 -13.18 18.41 -5.53
CA LEU A 58 -13.77 17.81 -4.33
C LEU A 58 -13.85 18.80 -3.15
N LYS A 59 -12.80 19.60 -2.92
CA LYS A 59 -12.78 20.66 -1.90
C LYS A 59 -13.90 21.68 -2.14
N ARG A 60 -14.07 22.16 -3.38
CA ARG A 60 -15.14 23.11 -3.76
C ARG A 60 -16.57 22.55 -3.68
N GLN A 61 -16.76 21.23 -3.52
CA GLN A 61 -18.11 20.67 -3.40
C GLN A 61 -18.73 20.95 -2.02
N GLN A 62 -19.67 21.91 -2.00
CA GLN A 62 -20.52 22.26 -0.85
C GLN A 62 -21.65 21.25 -0.60
N ARG A 63 -21.95 20.37 -1.57
CA ARG A 63 -23.01 19.36 -1.44
C ARG A 63 -22.61 18.28 -0.44
N LYS A 64 -23.48 18.01 0.55
CA LYS A 64 -23.32 16.91 1.52
C LYS A 64 -23.43 15.51 0.88
N LYS A 65 -24.04 15.43 -0.31
CA LYS A 65 -24.19 14.22 -1.13
C LYS A 65 -23.71 14.49 -2.56
N ILE A 66 -22.89 13.62 -3.11
CA ILE A 66 -22.39 13.67 -4.48
C ILE A 66 -22.80 12.38 -5.20
N PRO A 67 -23.73 12.41 -6.17
CA PRO A 67 -24.00 11.26 -7.03
C PRO A 67 -22.72 10.82 -7.76
N TYR A 68 -22.45 9.52 -7.87
CA TYR A 68 -21.25 9.04 -8.56
C TYR A 68 -21.23 9.45 -10.03
N SER A 69 -22.38 9.58 -10.69
CA SER A 69 -22.46 10.16 -12.04
C SER A 69 -21.87 11.57 -12.14
N PHE A 70 -22.04 12.40 -11.10
CA PHE A 70 -21.47 13.75 -11.03
C PHE A 70 -19.96 13.73 -10.77
N PHE A 71 -19.48 12.79 -9.94
CA PHE A 71 -18.03 12.56 -9.76
C PHE A 71 -17.39 12.01 -11.03
N LYS A 72 -18.02 11.03 -11.69
CA LYS A 72 -17.60 10.44 -12.97
C LYS A 72 -17.46 11.52 -14.04
N ALA A 73 -18.44 12.42 -14.18
CA ALA A 73 -18.36 13.55 -15.10
C ALA A 73 -17.16 14.48 -14.77
N ALA A 74 -16.84 14.69 -13.49
CA ALA A 74 -15.67 15.46 -13.09
C ALA A 74 -14.33 14.80 -13.44
N LEU A 75 -14.26 13.46 -13.44
CA LEU A 75 -13.12 12.66 -13.92
C LEU A 75 -13.02 12.70 -15.46
N ASP A 76 -14.16 12.54 -16.15
CA ASP A 76 -14.24 12.52 -17.62
C ASP A 76 -13.84 13.89 -18.21
N ASN A 77 -14.35 14.99 -17.64
CA ASN A 77 -13.97 16.35 -18.03
C ASN A 77 -12.48 16.67 -17.79
N ARG A 78 -11.82 15.92 -16.89
CA ARG A 78 -10.36 15.99 -16.63
C ARG A 78 -9.56 15.00 -17.46
N LYS A 79 -10.21 14.27 -18.38
CA LYS A 79 -9.62 13.27 -19.26
C LYS A 79 -8.85 12.19 -18.49
N GLU A 80 -9.38 11.74 -17.34
CA GLU A 80 -8.73 10.76 -16.44
C GLU A 80 -8.14 9.55 -17.19
N GLY A 81 -8.86 8.97 -18.15
CA GLY A 81 -8.38 7.82 -18.93
C GLY A 81 -7.20 8.10 -19.86
N THR A 82 -6.93 9.38 -20.17
CA THR A 82 -5.73 9.82 -20.91
C THR A 82 -4.63 10.31 -19.95
N MET A 83 -4.99 10.83 -18.77
CA MET A 83 -4.03 11.35 -17.79
C MET A 83 -3.43 10.26 -16.89
N ILE A 84 -4.13 9.14 -16.71
CA ILE A 84 -3.72 8.00 -15.87
C ILE A 84 -3.69 6.72 -16.72
N ALA A 85 -4.84 6.09 -16.95
CA ALA A 85 -4.94 4.86 -17.72
C ALA A 85 -6.37 4.65 -18.22
N LYS A 86 -6.54 4.10 -19.44
CA LYS A 86 -7.87 3.75 -19.98
C LYS A 86 -8.43 2.44 -19.39
N LYS A 87 -7.54 1.56 -18.93
CA LYS A 87 -7.81 0.25 -18.35
C LYS A 87 -6.67 -0.10 -17.40
N VAL A 88 -6.91 -0.99 -16.44
CA VAL A 88 -5.82 -1.51 -15.59
C VAL A 88 -4.80 -2.31 -16.41
N HIS A 89 -3.54 -2.17 -16.05
CA HIS A 89 -2.40 -2.88 -16.60
C HIS A 89 -1.38 -3.14 -15.48
N TRP A 90 -1.38 -4.37 -14.97
CA TRP A 90 -0.45 -4.79 -13.91
C TRP A 90 0.86 -5.27 -14.51
N VAL A 91 1.98 -4.90 -13.88
CA VAL A 91 3.32 -5.34 -14.27
C VAL A 91 3.99 -5.97 -13.05
N GLY A 92 4.36 -5.16 -12.05
CA GLY A 92 4.90 -5.66 -10.79
C GLY A 92 3.86 -6.41 -9.95
N CYS A 93 2.56 -6.11 -10.13
CA CYS A 93 1.45 -6.75 -9.44
C CYS A 93 0.68 -7.79 -10.27
N GLN A 94 1.17 -8.18 -11.44
CA GLN A 94 0.54 -9.23 -12.25
C GLN A 94 0.56 -10.57 -11.50
N GLY A 95 -0.61 -11.21 -11.34
CA GLY A 95 -0.73 -12.56 -10.79
C GLY A 95 -0.37 -13.64 -11.81
N SER A 96 -0.04 -14.85 -11.34
CA SER A 96 0.08 -16.01 -12.24
C SER A 96 -1.26 -16.37 -12.90
N GLU A 97 -2.37 -16.05 -12.23
CA GLU A 97 -3.73 -16.15 -12.75
C GLU A 97 -4.51 -14.83 -12.54
N PRO A 98 -5.58 -14.57 -13.32
CA PRO A 98 -6.30 -13.29 -13.27
C PRO A 98 -6.91 -12.93 -11.91
N HIS A 99 -7.16 -13.91 -11.05
CA HIS A 99 -7.75 -13.73 -9.73
C HIS A 99 -6.73 -13.47 -8.61
N PHE A 100 -5.43 -13.65 -8.89
CA PHE A 100 -4.34 -13.41 -7.94
C PHE A 100 -3.76 -11.98 -8.04
N ARG A 101 -3.14 -11.54 -6.93
CA ARG A 101 -2.36 -10.29 -6.80
C ARG A 101 -3.14 -9.03 -7.23
N GLY A 102 -2.90 -8.50 -8.42
CA GLY A 102 -3.67 -7.41 -9.04
C GLY A 102 -3.86 -6.17 -8.17
N PHE A 103 -5.10 -5.68 -8.09
CA PHE A 103 -5.43 -4.46 -7.36
C PHE A 103 -5.06 -4.47 -5.86
N PRO A 104 -5.33 -5.53 -5.07
CA PRO A 104 -4.81 -5.63 -3.70
C PRO A 104 -3.29 -5.45 -3.58
N CYS A 105 -2.50 -5.96 -4.53
CA CYS A 105 -1.05 -5.75 -4.55
C CYS A 105 -0.70 -4.28 -4.82
N SER A 106 -1.29 -3.67 -5.84
CA SER A 106 -0.96 -2.30 -6.24
C SER A 106 -1.42 -1.27 -5.20
N LEU A 107 -2.51 -1.56 -4.48
CA LEU A 107 -3.00 -0.76 -3.36
C LEU A 107 -2.01 -0.77 -2.18
N TRP A 108 -1.40 -1.91 -1.84
CA TRP A 108 -0.33 -1.96 -0.84
C TRP A 108 0.90 -1.16 -1.28
N ILE A 109 1.35 -1.31 -2.53
CA ILE A 109 2.48 -0.53 -3.07
C ILE A 109 2.19 0.97 -2.98
N LEU A 110 0.97 1.40 -3.37
CA LEU A 110 0.52 2.78 -3.26
C LEU A 110 0.59 3.29 -1.81
N PHE A 111 0.04 2.54 -0.83
CA PHE A 111 0.06 2.97 0.56
C PHE A 111 1.47 3.10 1.13
N HIS A 112 2.38 2.17 0.83
CA HIS A 112 3.80 2.28 1.22
C HIS A 112 4.49 3.47 0.55
N PHE A 113 4.20 3.75 -0.72
CA PHE A 113 4.68 4.96 -1.38
C PHE A 113 4.20 6.24 -0.70
N LEU A 114 2.92 6.33 -0.32
CA LEU A 114 2.37 7.53 0.33
C LEU A 114 3.02 7.78 1.70
N THR A 115 3.23 6.75 2.53
CA THR A 115 3.90 6.91 3.83
C THR A 115 5.37 7.29 3.67
N VAL A 116 6.09 6.68 2.71
CA VAL A 116 7.49 7.02 2.44
C VAL A 116 7.63 8.43 1.85
N GLN A 117 6.75 8.84 0.95
CA GLN A 117 6.77 10.17 0.34
C GLN A 117 6.50 11.28 1.36
N ALA A 118 5.54 11.10 2.28
CA ALA A 118 5.38 12.00 3.41
C ALA A 118 6.67 12.06 4.26
N ALA A 119 7.25 10.89 4.59
CA ALA A 119 8.51 10.77 5.34
C ALA A 119 9.79 11.24 4.61
N ARG A 120 9.68 11.96 3.48
CA ARG A 120 10.77 12.67 2.81
C ARG A 120 10.78 14.18 3.07
N HIS A 121 9.68 14.74 3.59
CA HIS A 121 9.63 16.16 3.95
C HIS A 121 10.30 16.38 5.31
N ASN A 122 11.15 17.40 5.41
CA ASN A 122 11.66 17.88 6.69
C ASN A 122 10.60 18.77 7.32
N LEU A 123 10.04 18.34 8.44
CA LEU A 123 9.02 19.05 9.21
C LEU A 123 9.48 19.21 10.65
N ASP A 124 8.95 20.24 11.33
CA ASP A 124 9.06 20.37 12.78
C ASP A 124 8.25 19.27 13.48
N HIS A 125 8.71 18.82 14.66
CA HIS A 125 8.18 17.63 15.33
C HIS A 125 6.68 17.65 15.62
N SER A 126 6.08 18.81 15.91
CA SER A 126 4.63 18.94 16.13
C SER A 126 3.81 18.75 14.84
N GLN A 127 4.36 19.18 13.70
CA GLN A 127 3.75 19.01 12.39
C GLN A 127 3.98 17.59 11.85
N GLU A 128 5.14 16.99 12.16
CA GLU A 128 5.48 15.60 11.83
C GLU A 128 4.45 14.59 12.36
N THR A 129 4.05 14.70 13.64
CA THR A 129 3.02 13.81 14.23
C THR A 129 1.66 13.97 13.54
N ALA A 130 1.26 15.21 13.23
CA ALA A 130 -0.02 15.50 12.61
C ALA A 130 -0.10 14.92 11.18
N GLU A 131 0.95 15.10 10.37
CA GLU A 131 1.02 14.59 9.00
C GLU A 131 1.14 13.05 8.97
N ALA A 132 1.89 12.45 9.90
CA ALA A 132 1.98 10.99 10.06
C ALA A 132 0.61 10.35 10.35
N GLN A 133 -0.18 10.96 11.23
CA GLN A 133 -1.56 10.53 11.46
C GLN A 133 -2.47 10.83 10.26
N GLU A 134 -2.31 11.96 9.56
CA GLU A 134 -3.14 12.26 8.39
C GLU A 134 -3.05 11.17 7.31
N VAL A 135 -1.85 10.76 6.92
CA VAL A 135 -1.65 9.72 5.88
C VAL A 135 -2.23 8.37 6.33
N LEU A 136 -1.93 7.91 7.54
CA LEU A 136 -2.43 6.61 8.02
C LEU A 136 -3.95 6.61 8.23
N GLN A 137 -4.53 7.68 8.78
CA GLN A 137 -5.99 7.77 8.96
C GLN A 137 -6.72 7.93 7.62
N ALA A 138 -6.11 8.57 6.62
CA ALA A 138 -6.66 8.61 5.25
C ALA A 138 -6.67 7.21 4.62
N ILE A 139 -5.59 6.43 4.75
CA ILE A 139 -5.50 5.03 4.31
C ILE A 139 -6.56 4.18 5.03
N ARG A 140 -6.62 4.25 6.36
CA ARG A 140 -7.63 3.55 7.19
C ARG A 140 -9.06 3.87 6.75
N SER A 141 -9.36 5.15 6.57
CA SER A 141 -10.68 5.62 6.14
C SER A 141 -11.02 5.11 4.74
N TYR A 142 -10.07 5.14 3.81
CA TYR A 142 -10.26 4.59 2.47
C TYR A 142 -10.56 3.08 2.52
N VAL A 143 -9.76 2.30 3.25
CA VAL A 143 -9.95 0.85 3.40
C VAL A 143 -11.33 0.53 4.00
N ARG A 144 -11.72 1.25 5.06
CA ARG A 144 -13.02 1.08 5.72
C ARG A 144 -14.19 1.38 4.78
N PHE A 145 -14.17 2.49 4.05
CA PHE A 145 -15.34 2.98 3.31
C PHE A 145 -15.43 2.53 1.84
N PHE A 146 -14.32 2.15 1.21
CA PHE A 146 -14.27 1.80 -0.22
C PHE A 146 -13.81 0.37 -0.49
N PHE A 147 -12.64 -0.05 0.02
CA PHE A 147 -11.95 -1.27 -0.42
C PHE A 147 -12.82 -2.54 -0.45
N GLY A 148 -12.95 -3.16 -1.62
CA GLY A 148 -13.94 -4.20 -1.89
C GLY A 148 -13.97 -5.36 -0.90
N CYS A 149 -12.83 -5.99 -0.64
CA CYS A 149 -12.71 -7.15 0.25
C CYS A 149 -13.01 -6.76 1.71
N ARG A 150 -14.21 -7.09 2.19
CA ARG A 150 -14.67 -6.74 3.55
C ARG A 150 -13.87 -7.45 4.63
N ASP A 151 -13.54 -8.72 4.45
CA ASP A 151 -12.71 -9.47 5.41
C ASP A 151 -11.30 -8.89 5.50
N CYS A 152 -10.72 -8.48 4.37
CA CYS A 152 -9.44 -7.79 4.32
C CYS A 152 -9.50 -6.44 5.05
N ALA A 153 -10.57 -5.67 4.84
CA ALA A 153 -10.79 -4.38 5.50
C ALA A 153 -11.00 -4.53 7.02
N ASN A 154 -11.72 -5.55 7.46
CA ASN A 154 -11.93 -5.86 8.88
C ASN A 154 -10.60 -6.19 9.58
N HIS A 155 -9.76 -7.04 8.98
CA HIS A 155 -8.43 -7.34 9.52
C HIS A 155 -7.51 -6.11 9.55
N PHE A 156 -7.59 -5.21 8.56
CA PHE A 156 -6.84 -3.95 8.59
C PHE A 156 -7.33 -3.02 9.71
N GLU A 157 -8.64 -2.89 9.88
CA GLU A 157 -9.24 -2.07 10.94
C GLU A 157 -8.91 -2.59 12.34
N GLN A 158 -8.81 -3.92 12.53
CA GLN A 158 -8.36 -4.52 13.80
C GLN A 158 -6.93 -4.08 14.15
N MET A 159 -5.98 -4.19 13.20
CA MET A 159 -4.60 -3.73 13.42
C MET A 159 -4.56 -2.21 13.65
N ALA A 160 -5.35 -1.44 12.89
CA ALA A 160 -5.42 0.01 13.02
C ALA A 160 -5.98 0.44 14.39
N ALA A 161 -7.02 -0.22 14.89
CA ALA A 161 -7.61 0.06 16.20
C ALA A 161 -6.68 -0.31 17.37
N ALA A 162 -5.81 -1.30 17.21
CA ALA A 162 -4.90 -1.75 18.27
C ALA A 162 -3.73 -0.79 18.55
N SER A 163 -3.10 -0.24 17.49
CA SER A 163 -1.85 0.51 17.66
C SER A 163 -1.59 1.71 16.72
N MET A 164 -2.43 1.98 15.71
CA MET A 164 -2.20 3.12 14.79
C MET A 164 -2.23 4.47 15.50
N ASN A 165 -2.98 4.59 16.59
CA ASN A 165 -3.04 5.79 17.43
C ASN A 165 -1.75 6.08 18.21
N ARG A 166 -0.79 5.13 18.26
CA ARG A 166 0.51 5.29 18.92
C ARG A 166 1.63 5.71 17.96
N VAL A 167 1.31 5.88 16.67
CA VAL A 167 2.26 6.37 15.66
C VAL A 167 2.46 7.87 15.85
N ASP A 168 3.69 8.27 16.16
CA ASP A 168 4.10 9.60 16.60
C ASP A 168 4.90 10.40 15.55
N SER A 169 5.43 9.75 14.52
CA SER A 169 6.35 10.32 13.54
C SER A 169 6.17 9.72 12.14
N LEU A 170 6.64 10.43 11.11
CA LEU A 170 6.54 9.96 9.73
C LEU A 170 7.33 8.66 9.50
N ASN A 171 8.45 8.49 10.21
CA ASN A 171 9.24 7.27 10.18
C ASN A 171 8.54 6.09 10.89
N SER A 172 7.90 6.33 12.05
CA SER A 172 7.13 5.28 12.73
C SER A 172 5.87 4.90 11.94
N ALA A 173 5.30 5.81 11.13
CA ALA A 173 4.20 5.50 10.22
C ALA A 173 4.60 4.54 9.09
N VAL A 174 5.77 4.76 8.47
CA VAL A 174 6.35 3.84 7.47
C VAL A 174 6.55 2.44 8.07
N LEU A 175 7.15 2.35 9.27
CA LEU A 175 7.39 1.08 9.95
C LEU A 175 6.10 0.40 10.45
N TRP A 176 5.10 1.17 10.88
CA TRP A 176 3.79 0.64 11.29
C TRP A 176 3.08 -0.04 10.12
N LEU A 177 3.06 0.59 8.95
CA LEU A 177 2.41 0.03 7.77
C LEU A 177 3.17 -1.21 7.25
N TRP A 178 4.51 -1.15 7.24
CA TRP A 178 5.37 -2.28 6.87
C TRP A 178 5.18 -3.51 7.78
N SER A 179 5.26 -3.32 9.10
CA SER A 179 5.10 -4.41 10.07
C SER A 179 3.67 -4.98 10.05
N SER A 180 2.65 -4.14 9.90
CA SER A 180 1.25 -4.56 9.71
C SER A 180 1.06 -5.38 8.42
N HIS A 181 1.68 -4.97 7.31
CA HIS A 181 1.67 -5.76 6.07
C HIS A 181 2.35 -7.13 6.27
N ASN A 182 3.43 -7.21 7.04
CA ASN A 182 4.07 -8.47 7.40
C ASN A 182 3.24 -9.37 8.33
N LYS A 183 2.39 -8.81 9.22
CA LYS A 183 1.37 -9.59 9.94
C LYS A 183 0.35 -10.21 8.98
N VAL A 184 -0.06 -9.47 7.94
CA VAL A 184 -0.95 -9.99 6.89
C VAL A 184 -0.26 -11.08 6.06
N ASN A 185 1.01 -10.91 5.69
CA ASN A 185 1.79 -11.94 4.99
C ASN A 185 1.88 -13.22 5.82
N ALA A 186 2.17 -13.13 7.12
CA ALA A 186 2.22 -14.30 8.00
C ALA A 186 0.88 -15.05 8.09
N ARG A 187 -0.25 -14.33 8.11
CA ARG A 187 -1.60 -14.94 8.14
C ARG A 187 -2.02 -15.57 6.81
N LEU A 188 -1.54 -15.04 5.68
CA LEU A 188 -1.93 -15.49 4.33
C LEU A 188 -0.95 -16.52 3.72
N ALA A 189 0.16 -16.83 4.38
CA ALA A 189 1.10 -17.87 3.94
C ALA A 189 0.43 -19.26 3.93
N GLY A 190 0.48 -19.96 2.80
CA GLY A 190 -0.17 -21.25 2.60
C GLY A 190 -1.71 -21.19 2.48
N ALA A 191 -2.31 -20.01 2.39
CA ALA A 191 -3.76 -19.87 2.22
C ALA A 191 -4.18 -20.12 0.75
N ALA A 192 -5.41 -20.57 0.52
CA ALA A 192 -5.94 -20.80 -0.85
C ALA A 192 -5.99 -19.54 -1.74
N SER A 193 -5.85 -18.34 -1.16
CA SER A 193 -5.73 -17.06 -1.87
C SER A 193 -4.28 -16.62 -2.14
N GLU A 194 -3.30 -17.45 -1.79
CA GLU A 194 -1.89 -17.24 -2.09
C GLU A 194 -1.59 -17.60 -3.54
N ASP A 195 -0.90 -16.71 -4.25
CA ASP A 195 -0.42 -16.98 -5.61
C ASP A 195 0.78 -17.94 -5.53
N PRO A 196 0.74 -19.15 -6.13
CA PRO A 196 1.82 -20.13 -6.03
C PRO A 196 3.18 -19.63 -6.53
N HIS A 197 3.19 -18.66 -7.45
CA HIS A 197 4.43 -18.07 -7.98
C HIS A 197 4.94 -16.89 -7.14
N PHE A 198 4.13 -16.39 -6.22
CA PHE A 198 4.49 -15.29 -5.32
C PHE A 198 4.09 -15.58 -3.85
N PRO A 199 4.73 -16.59 -3.20
CA PRO A 199 4.45 -16.95 -1.81
C PRO A 199 4.64 -15.79 -0.84
N LYS A 200 3.84 -15.78 0.23
CA LYS A 200 3.94 -14.79 1.31
C LYS A 200 5.16 -15.08 2.16
N VAL A 201 6.04 -14.09 2.21
CA VAL A 201 7.24 -14.09 3.06
C VAL A 201 7.21 -12.90 4.02
N GLN A 202 8.00 -13.01 5.08
CA GLN A 202 8.39 -11.84 5.86
C GLN A 202 9.30 -10.97 4.99
N TRP A 203 8.81 -9.79 4.59
CA TRP A 203 9.40 -8.95 3.55
C TRP A 203 10.07 -7.69 4.15
N PRO A 204 11.24 -7.24 3.66
CA PRO A 204 12.02 -7.82 2.56
C PRO A 204 12.69 -9.15 2.94
N PRO A 205 12.76 -10.16 2.05
CA PRO A 205 13.58 -11.34 2.29
C PRO A 205 15.08 -10.98 2.27
N ARG A 206 15.93 -11.83 2.87
CA ARG A 206 17.40 -11.59 2.95
C ARG A 206 18.07 -11.35 1.59
N GLY A 207 17.57 -11.99 0.52
CA GLY A 207 18.08 -11.78 -0.84
C GLY A 207 17.74 -10.41 -1.46
N LEU A 208 16.80 -9.66 -0.86
CA LEU A 208 16.43 -8.30 -1.28
C LEU A 208 17.04 -7.23 -0.36
N CYS A 209 17.22 -7.53 0.92
CA CYS A 209 17.97 -6.70 1.86
C CYS A 209 18.62 -7.59 2.93
N SER A 210 19.93 -7.86 2.81
CA SER A 210 20.66 -8.65 3.82
C SER A 210 20.80 -7.89 5.13
N ALA A 211 21.18 -6.61 5.07
CA ALA A 211 21.36 -5.71 6.22
C ALA A 211 20.07 -5.44 7.03
N CYS A 212 18.89 -5.79 6.50
CA CYS A 212 17.63 -5.69 7.24
C CYS A 212 17.44 -6.83 8.25
N HIS A 213 18.27 -7.88 8.20
CA HIS A 213 18.14 -9.08 9.04
C HIS A 213 19.38 -9.25 9.93
N ASN A 214 19.16 -9.11 11.23
CA ASN A 214 20.12 -9.48 12.27
C ASN A 214 19.78 -10.88 12.81
N ASP A 215 20.77 -11.56 13.39
CA ASP A 215 20.60 -12.88 14.01
C ASP A 215 20.89 -12.77 15.52
N LEU A 216 19.83 -12.87 16.33
CA LEU A 216 19.91 -12.83 17.79
C LEU A 216 19.56 -14.20 18.36
N ARG A 217 20.57 -14.89 18.93
CA ARG A 217 20.44 -16.25 19.48
C ARG A 217 19.83 -17.25 18.49
N GLY A 218 20.21 -17.15 17.21
CA GLY A 218 19.68 -18.00 16.14
C GLY A 218 18.26 -17.66 15.65
N SER A 219 17.62 -16.63 16.23
CA SER A 219 16.33 -16.12 15.75
C SER A 219 16.54 -14.93 14.82
N PRO A 220 15.91 -14.91 13.62
CA PRO A 220 15.91 -13.73 12.76
C PRO A 220 15.19 -12.56 13.43
N VAL A 221 15.89 -11.43 13.52
CA VAL A 221 15.36 -10.17 14.06
C VAL A 221 15.57 -9.05 13.04
N TRP A 222 14.58 -8.17 12.92
CA TRP A 222 14.66 -7.04 12.01
C TRP A 222 15.60 -5.95 12.53
N ASP A 223 16.50 -5.49 11.69
CA ASP A 223 17.22 -4.23 11.89
C ASP A 223 16.31 -3.08 11.43
N LEU A 224 15.73 -2.31 12.36
CA LEU A 224 14.77 -1.26 12.00
C LEU A 224 15.40 -0.08 11.25
N ASP A 225 16.66 0.27 11.54
CA ASP A 225 17.33 1.41 10.90
C ASP A 225 17.69 1.08 9.44
N ASN A 226 18.22 -0.12 9.21
CA ASN A 226 18.49 -0.64 7.88
C ASN A 226 17.18 -0.93 7.11
N THR A 227 16.15 -1.44 7.78
CA THR A 227 14.81 -1.65 7.18
C THR A 227 14.18 -0.33 6.77
N LEU A 228 14.17 0.70 7.63
CA LEU A 228 13.63 2.02 7.28
C LEU A 228 14.38 2.64 6.10
N ARG A 229 15.72 2.53 6.07
CA ARG A 229 16.53 3.00 4.93
C ARG A 229 16.17 2.26 3.65
N PHE A 230 16.06 0.93 3.71
CA PHE A 230 15.61 0.12 2.58
C PHE A 230 14.21 0.51 2.10
N LEU A 231 13.24 0.72 3.00
CA LEU A 231 11.88 1.16 2.64
C LEU A 231 11.89 2.52 1.93
N LYS A 232 12.66 3.49 2.44
CA LYS A 232 12.79 4.82 1.82
C LYS A 232 13.44 4.77 0.43
N THR A 233 14.36 3.83 0.19
CA THR A 233 14.95 3.60 -1.14
C THR A 233 13.99 2.85 -2.06
N HIS A 234 13.35 1.79 -1.59
CA HIS A 234 12.49 0.91 -2.38
C HIS A 234 11.21 1.61 -2.86
N PHE A 235 10.59 2.41 -1.99
CA PHE A 235 9.41 3.23 -2.33
C PHE A 235 9.81 4.68 -2.64
N SER A 236 10.92 4.87 -3.37
CA SER A 236 11.36 6.17 -3.88
C SER A 236 10.95 6.38 -5.34
N PRO A 237 10.74 7.63 -5.81
CA PRO A 237 10.54 7.92 -7.23
C PRO A 237 11.68 7.41 -8.11
N SER A 238 12.92 7.41 -7.60
CA SER A 238 14.11 6.85 -8.26
C SER A 238 14.07 5.34 -8.48
N ASN A 239 13.19 4.60 -7.78
CA ASN A 239 12.96 3.17 -7.99
C ASN A 239 11.70 2.89 -8.83
N VAL A 240 11.04 3.91 -9.39
CA VAL A 240 9.87 3.75 -10.26
C VAL A 240 10.33 3.66 -11.71
N VAL A 241 10.25 2.45 -12.29
CA VAL A 241 10.36 2.27 -13.75
C VAL A 241 9.18 2.96 -14.42
N LEU A 242 9.43 3.96 -15.27
CA LEU A 242 8.37 4.69 -15.99
C LEU A 242 7.83 3.84 -17.15
N ASP A 243 8.71 3.53 -18.10
CA ASP A 243 8.43 2.67 -19.25
C ASP A 243 9.18 1.35 -19.12
N MET A 244 8.47 0.24 -19.31
CA MET A 244 9.12 -1.02 -19.71
C MET A 244 9.29 -0.96 -21.23
N PRO A 245 10.50 -1.11 -21.79
CA PRO A 245 10.65 -1.23 -23.23
C PRO A 245 9.80 -2.41 -23.70
N SER A 246 8.94 -2.16 -24.69
CA SER A 246 8.08 -3.18 -25.29
C SER A 246 8.92 -4.40 -25.62
N ALA A 247 8.51 -5.57 -25.13
CA ALA A 247 9.19 -6.82 -25.45
C ALA A 247 9.20 -7.00 -26.97
N VAL A 248 10.37 -6.80 -27.58
CA VAL A 248 10.62 -7.22 -28.96
C VAL A 248 10.30 -8.71 -29.00
N PRO A 249 9.51 -9.21 -29.99
CA PRO A 249 9.27 -10.63 -30.15
C PRO A 249 10.58 -11.37 -30.49
N GLY A 250 11.35 -11.73 -29.46
CA GLY A 250 12.51 -12.58 -29.57
C GLY A 250 12.07 -14.03 -29.80
N PRO A 251 12.83 -14.82 -30.58
CA PRO A 251 12.55 -16.25 -30.72
C PRO A 251 12.58 -16.93 -29.35
N GLN A 252 11.76 -17.97 -29.18
CA GLN A 252 11.76 -18.77 -27.96
C GLN A 252 13.16 -19.35 -27.71
N MET A 253 13.82 -18.91 -26.64
CA MET A 253 15.01 -19.58 -26.12
C MET A 253 14.72 -20.06 -24.71
N GLY A 254 14.31 -21.33 -24.62
CA GLY A 254 14.10 -22.00 -23.35
C GLY A 254 15.40 -22.16 -22.56
N ALA A 255 15.26 -22.18 -21.23
CA ALA A 255 16.20 -22.75 -20.26
C ALA A 255 17.72 -22.56 -20.52
N LEU A 256 18.30 -21.47 -19.99
CA LEU A 256 19.60 -21.55 -19.32
C LEU A 256 19.85 -20.37 -18.36
N ARG A 257 19.57 -20.56 -17.07
CA ARG A 257 20.16 -19.78 -15.96
C ARG A 257 20.42 -20.67 -14.74
N MET A 258 21.40 -21.56 -14.92
CA MET A 258 22.17 -22.19 -13.85
C MET A 258 23.66 -21.99 -14.19
N ALA A 259 24.51 -21.97 -13.16
CA ALA A 259 25.96 -21.77 -13.22
C ALA A 259 26.45 -20.36 -13.68
N ALA A 260 26.57 -19.46 -12.71
CA ALA A 260 27.60 -18.41 -12.70
C ALA A 260 28.28 -18.41 -11.33
N GLY A 261 28.99 -19.51 -11.03
CA GLY A 261 29.83 -19.66 -9.84
C GLY A 261 31.30 -19.68 -10.23
N ASN A 262 32.12 -18.90 -9.51
CA ASN A 262 33.59 -18.91 -9.47
C ASN A 262 34.38 -19.08 -10.78
N VAL A 263 34.94 -17.97 -11.27
CA VAL A 263 36.34 -17.97 -11.73
C VAL A 263 37.07 -16.77 -11.15
N THR A 264 37.96 -17.04 -10.19
CA THR A 264 39.03 -16.12 -9.78
C THR A 264 40.34 -16.78 -10.17
N LEU A 265 41.12 -16.18 -11.06
CA LEU A 265 42.53 -16.54 -11.28
C LEU A 265 43.29 -15.32 -11.80
N GLY A 266 44.49 -15.13 -11.24
CA GLY A 266 45.26 -13.89 -11.29
C GLY A 266 46.25 -13.74 -12.47
N PRO A 267 47.28 -12.89 -12.30
CA PRO A 267 47.77 -12.02 -13.37
C PRO A 267 48.97 -12.56 -14.15
N LYS A 268 49.21 -11.98 -15.34
CA LYS A 268 50.51 -12.00 -16.03
C LYS A 268 50.98 -10.58 -16.40
N LYS A 269 52.30 -10.40 -16.39
CA LYS A 269 53.01 -9.12 -16.54
C LYS A 269 53.90 -9.13 -17.80
N ALA A 270 54.10 -7.93 -18.33
CA ALA A 270 55.30 -7.44 -19.04
C ALA A 270 55.65 -7.92 -20.47
N GLY A 271 55.85 -6.93 -21.33
CA GLY A 271 56.65 -6.92 -22.57
C GLY A 271 56.94 -5.45 -22.91
N ILE A 272 58.19 -5.08 -23.24
CA ILE A 272 58.69 -3.68 -23.24
C ILE A 272 59.18 -3.27 -24.64
N ALA A 273 59.01 -1.98 -25.00
CA ALA A 273 59.81 -1.30 -26.03
C ALA A 273 60.05 0.20 -25.66
N VAL A 274 61.16 0.80 -26.14
CA VAL A 274 61.74 2.11 -25.74
C VAL A 274 61.66 3.05 -26.96
N GLY A 275 61.26 4.34 -26.91
CA GLY A 275 61.75 5.53 -26.18
C GLY A 275 61.99 6.67 -27.21
N PRO A 276 62.72 7.78 -26.95
CA PRO A 276 63.25 8.35 -25.69
C PRO A 276 62.73 9.80 -25.38
N GLY A 277 62.98 10.28 -24.14
CA GLY A 277 63.45 11.65 -23.78
C GLY A 277 62.57 12.90 -24.04
N THR A 278 62.54 13.96 -23.21
CA THR A 278 63.34 14.34 -22.01
C THR A 278 62.68 15.44 -21.15
N LYS A 279 62.94 15.40 -19.83
CA LYS A 279 63.03 16.53 -18.85
C LYS A 279 61.76 17.33 -18.43
N SER A 280 61.54 17.34 -17.11
CA SER A 280 60.91 18.41 -16.31
C SER A 280 62.05 19.17 -15.56
N PRO A 281 61.88 20.40 -15.03
CA PRO A 281 61.43 20.57 -13.63
C PRO A 281 60.71 21.91 -13.29
N GLY A 282 60.28 22.10 -12.03
CA GLY A 282 60.42 23.40 -11.35
C GLY A 282 59.19 24.01 -10.67
N THR A 283 59.20 24.05 -9.34
CA THR A 283 58.27 24.79 -8.45
C THR A 283 58.85 26.16 -8.08
N THR A 284 58.09 27.27 -8.15
CA THR A 284 58.07 28.38 -7.13
C THR A 284 57.07 29.51 -7.45
N VAL A 285 56.68 30.24 -6.40
CA VAL A 285 55.81 31.46 -6.37
C VAL A 285 56.68 32.73 -6.47
N PRO A 286 56.19 33.85 -7.04
CA PRO A 286 56.09 35.08 -6.22
C PRO A 286 54.90 36.04 -6.56
N GLU A 287 54.39 36.64 -5.47
CA GLU A 287 53.93 38.04 -5.23
C GLU A 287 53.25 38.98 -6.26
N VAL A 288 52.52 39.94 -5.66
CA VAL A 288 51.71 41.02 -6.24
C VAL A 288 52.55 42.29 -6.48
N PRO A 289 52.15 43.18 -7.42
CA PRO A 289 52.04 44.60 -7.03
C PRO A 289 50.70 45.25 -7.40
N THR A 290 50.33 46.27 -6.62
CA THR A 290 49.09 47.04 -6.69
C THR A 290 49.31 48.38 -7.39
N GLU A 291 48.31 48.93 -8.09
CA GLU A 291 48.17 50.39 -8.15
C GLU A 291 46.69 50.86 -8.06
N ARG A 292 46.51 52.09 -7.59
CA ARG A 292 45.24 52.69 -7.10
C ARG A 292 44.61 53.62 -8.14
N LEU A 293 43.33 53.95 -7.92
CA LEU A 293 42.84 55.33 -7.99
C LEU A 293 41.72 55.55 -6.94
N SER A 294 41.61 56.76 -6.40
CA SER A 294 40.83 57.11 -5.18
C SER A 294 39.87 58.29 -5.43
N ALA A 295 38.73 58.38 -4.70
CA ALA A 295 38.07 59.67 -4.37
C ALA A 295 36.94 59.56 -3.28
N THR A 296 37.34 59.78 -2.03
CA THR A 296 36.80 60.66 -0.96
C THR A 296 35.29 61.05 -0.79
N TYR A 297 34.86 60.97 0.49
CA TYR A 297 33.65 61.47 1.23
C TYR A 297 33.40 63.01 1.24
N PRO A 298 32.23 63.55 1.69
CA PRO A 298 31.89 63.89 3.13
C PRO A 298 30.35 63.87 3.50
N GLN A 299 29.81 64.17 4.70
CA GLN A 299 30.16 64.08 6.15
C GLN A 299 28.89 64.22 7.05
N ASP A 300 29.03 63.93 8.36
CA ASP A 300 28.03 63.95 9.45
C ASP A 300 27.42 65.32 9.89
N MET A 301 26.29 65.26 10.64
CA MET A 301 25.88 66.12 11.80
C MET A 301 24.48 65.67 12.34
N LEU A 302 24.08 65.70 13.63
CA LEU A 302 24.71 66.01 14.94
C LEU A 302 23.82 65.54 16.14
N LEU A 303 24.40 65.23 17.32
CA LEU A 303 23.84 65.09 18.71
C LEU A 303 22.76 64.01 19.04
N GLY A 304 22.71 63.40 20.24
CA GLY A 304 23.68 63.44 21.36
C GLY A 304 23.20 62.84 22.72
N LEU A 305 24.11 62.10 23.37
CA LEU A 305 24.23 61.76 24.82
C LEU A 305 23.21 60.86 25.57
N SER A 306 23.68 60.38 26.74
CA SER A 306 23.27 59.21 27.52
C SER A 306 22.77 59.55 28.94
N VAL A 307 22.30 58.54 29.69
CA VAL A 307 22.65 58.21 31.11
C VAL A 307 21.68 57.15 31.69
N THR A 308 22.18 56.29 32.60
CA THR A 308 21.47 55.25 33.40
C THR A 308 21.62 55.55 34.90
N PRO A 309 21.18 54.70 35.86
CA PRO A 309 19.83 54.18 36.15
C PRO A 309 19.40 54.44 37.64
N ALA A 310 18.14 54.16 38.03
CA ALA A 310 17.75 53.95 39.45
C ALA A 310 16.36 53.28 39.63
N GLU A 311 16.23 52.35 40.59
CA GLU A 311 14.96 52.05 41.31
C GLU A 311 14.82 52.96 42.56
N PRO A 312 13.70 52.92 43.32
CA PRO A 312 13.70 52.04 44.51
C PRO A 312 12.33 51.45 44.98
N ASP A 313 12.34 50.15 45.30
CA ASP A 313 12.04 49.49 46.61
C ASP A 313 10.73 49.72 47.44
N ARG A 314 10.41 48.67 48.24
CA ARG A 314 9.40 48.46 49.33
C ARG A 314 7.98 48.05 48.90
N GLY A 315 7.31 47.04 49.50
CA GLY A 315 7.46 46.34 50.80
C GLY A 315 6.26 46.68 51.71
N SER A 316 5.61 45.80 52.50
CA SER A 316 5.96 44.45 53.01
C SER A 316 4.74 43.76 53.68
N ARG A 317 4.87 42.46 54.02
CA ARG A 317 4.17 41.71 55.13
C ARG A 317 2.65 41.43 55.01
N GLU A 318 2.05 40.39 55.63
CA GLU A 318 2.39 39.04 56.16
C GLU A 318 1.30 38.69 57.20
N HIS A 319 0.59 37.56 57.05
CA HIS A 319 0.12 36.59 58.09
C HIS A 319 -1.04 35.77 57.49
N ARG A 320 -0.97 34.44 57.32
CA ARG A 320 -0.70 33.31 58.23
C ARG A 320 -2.00 32.66 58.74
N ALA A 321 -2.31 31.50 58.16
CA ALA A 321 -3.04 30.42 58.84
C ALA A 321 -2.51 29.10 58.28
N GLU A 322 -1.81 28.34 59.10
CA GLU A 322 -1.27 27.01 58.78
C GLU A 322 -2.34 25.95 59.00
N LEU A 323 -2.29 24.85 58.22
CA LEU A 323 -2.63 23.52 58.75
C LEU A 323 -1.78 22.46 58.04
N GLN A 324 -1.13 21.64 58.86
CA GLN A 324 -0.18 20.57 58.51
C GLN A 324 -0.87 19.42 57.75
N MET A 325 -0.29 18.85 56.69
CA MET A 325 0.90 17.96 56.60
C MET A 325 0.71 16.54 57.16
N ASP A 326 0.68 15.57 56.24
CA ASP A 326 1.52 14.35 56.25
C ASP A 326 1.64 13.87 54.78
N LYS A 327 2.79 13.99 54.09
CA LYS A 327 4.00 13.13 54.09
C LYS A 327 3.65 11.64 53.90
N LEU A 328 4.06 10.99 52.79
CA LEU A 328 5.45 10.53 52.63
C LEU A 328 5.88 10.26 51.15
N GLU A 329 7.05 10.81 50.81
CA GLU A 329 8.08 10.40 49.82
C GLU A 329 7.81 10.11 48.31
N GLN A 330 8.58 10.86 47.48
CA GLN A 330 9.03 10.47 46.14
C GLN A 330 10.06 9.34 46.19
N PRO A 331 10.30 8.68 45.03
CA PRO A 331 11.67 8.52 44.56
C PRO A 331 11.94 9.22 43.21
N LYS A 332 13.17 9.73 43.08
CA LYS A 332 13.75 10.36 41.87
C LYS A 332 13.82 9.38 40.70
N GLY A 333 13.65 9.88 39.46
CA GLY A 333 13.91 9.05 38.27
C GLY A 333 13.61 9.67 36.90
N GLN A 334 13.58 11.01 36.76
CA GLN A 334 13.21 11.64 35.49
C GLN A 334 14.39 11.65 34.50
N GLN A 335 14.63 10.49 33.85
CA GLN A 335 15.56 10.41 32.73
C GLN A 335 14.95 11.02 31.47
N HIS A 336 15.77 11.80 30.76
CA HIS A 336 15.42 12.51 29.55
C HIS A 336 15.21 11.53 28.39
N LEU A 337 13.95 11.16 28.11
CA LEU A 337 13.59 10.23 27.04
C LEU A 337 14.18 10.67 25.70
N THR A 338 14.84 9.75 25.00
CA THR A 338 15.43 10.03 23.69
C THR A 338 14.63 9.38 22.58
N LYS A 339 14.83 9.85 21.34
CA LYS A 339 14.11 9.51 20.10
C LYS A 339 14.11 8.01 19.70
N ARG A 340 14.65 7.14 20.55
CA ARG A 340 14.81 5.69 20.34
C ARG A 340 13.67 4.86 20.95
N ASP A 341 13.00 5.36 21.98
CA ASP A 341 12.14 4.52 22.83
C ASP A 341 10.72 4.29 22.28
N THR A 342 10.15 5.21 21.46
CA THR A 342 8.80 4.98 20.89
C THR A 342 8.77 3.80 19.90
N GLY A 343 9.86 3.59 19.15
CA GLY A 343 10.00 2.42 18.26
C GLY A 343 9.95 1.10 19.02
N THR A 344 10.50 1.08 20.23
CA THR A 344 10.54 -0.09 21.12
C THR A 344 9.14 -0.50 21.60
N VAL A 345 8.22 0.44 21.79
CA VAL A 345 6.84 0.17 22.25
C VAL A 345 6.02 -0.54 21.17
N LEU A 346 6.10 -0.11 19.90
CA LEU A 346 5.47 -0.82 18.78
C LEU A 346 6.09 -2.20 18.54
N LEU A 347 7.39 -2.33 18.82
CA LEU A 347 8.13 -3.59 18.66
C LEU A 347 7.87 -4.58 19.81
N ALA A 348 7.56 -4.10 21.02
CA ALA A 348 7.18 -4.95 22.14
C ALA A 348 5.90 -5.75 21.84
N GLU A 349 4.90 -5.16 21.18
CA GLU A 349 3.71 -5.90 20.72
C GLU A 349 4.04 -6.89 19.59
N PHE A 350 4.94 -6.52 18.67
CA PHE A 350 5.40 -7.40 17.60
C PHE A 350 6.15 -8.65 18.11
N LEU A 351 6.88 -8.54 19.24
CA LEU A 351 7.56 -9.66 19.87
C LEU A 351 6.70 -10.41 20.89
N ALA A 352 5.77 -9.74 21.58
CA ALA A 352 4.88 -10.39 22.55
C ALA A 352 3.91 -11.40 21.88
N GLU A 353 3.33 -11.07 20.72
CA GLU A 353 2.46 -11.99 19.97
C GLU A 353 3.19 -13.28 19.51
N LYS A 354 4.52 -13.28 19.42
CA LYS A 354 5.31 -14.48 19.07
C LYS A 354 5.54 -15.46 20.22
N ASN A 355 5.26 -15.08 21.47
CA ASN A 355 5.64 -15.84 22.67
C ASN A 355 4.47 -16.55 23.37
N LEU A 356 3.30 -16.64 22.74
CA LEU A 356 2.21 -17.50 23.19
C LEU A 356 2.40 -18.93 22.64
N PRO A 357 2.66 -19.95 23.48
CA PRO A 357 2.76 -21.33 23.01
C PRO A 357 1.40 -21.82 22.50
N ARG A 358 1.40 -22.32 21.25
CA ARG A 358 0.22 -22.89 20.61
C ARG A 358 -0.16 -24.21 21.30
N SER A 359 -1.22 -24.18 22.09
CA SER A 359 -1.75 -25.36 22.78
C SER A 359 -2.13 -26.48 21.79
N PRO A 360 -1.64 -27.73 21.96
CA PRO A 360 -2.04 -28.87 21.15
C PRO A 360 -3.28 -29.57 21.75
N SER A 361 -4.45 -28.97 21.53
CA SER A 361 -5.77 -29.56 21.80
C SER A 361 -6.70 -29.27 20.60
N GLU A 362 -7.79 -30.01 20.44
CA GLU A 362 -8.67 -29.98 19.25
C GLU A 362 -8.13 -30.64 17.96
N LEU A 363 -7.39 -31.76 18.10
CA LEU A 363 -7.10 -32.66 16.97
C LEU A 363 -7.45 -34.12 17.28
N ARG A 364 -8.72 -34.37 17.70
CA ARG A 364 -9.45 -35.65 17.51
C ARG A 364 -10.90 -35.60 18.00
N ARG A 365 -11.80 -36.19 17.18
CA ARG A 365 -13.06 -36.89 17.55
C ARG A 365 -14.41 -36.11 17.52
N VAL A 366 -14.91 -35.88 16.30
CA VAL A 366 -16.26 -36.29 15.80
C VAL A 366 -16.10 -36.52 14.29
N GLY A 367 -16.70 -37.48 13.59
CA GLY A 367 -17.58 -38.61 13.94
C GLY A 367 -17.91 -39.36 12.63
N ARG A 368 -17.95 -40.70 12.65
CA ARG A 368 -18.16 -41.52 11.44
C ARG A 368 -19.64 -41.59 10.99
N SER A 369 -19.81 -41.88 9.71
CA SER A 369 -20.87 -42.73 9.10
C SER A 369 -22.21 -42.09 8.70
N SER A 370 -22.45 -42.10 7.38
CA SER A 370 -23.61 -42.77 6.78
C SER A 370 -23.14 -43.65 5.60
N LYS A 371 -23.59 -44.91 5.54
CA LYS A 371 -23.26 -45.89 4.49
C LYS A 371 -24.46 -46.10 3.56
N GLN A 372 -24.20 -46.38 2.27
CA GLN A 372 -24.74 -47.51 1.49
C GLN A 372 -23.99 -47.55 0.14
N LEU A 373 -23.17 -48.57 -0.14
CA LEU A 373 -23.50 -49.82 -0.88
C LEU A 373 -23.83 -49.54 -2.37
N ALA A 374 -23.23 -50.20 -3.36
CA ALA A 374 -22.75 -51.60 -3.40
C ALA A 374 -21.35 -51.80 -4.06
N SER A 375 -20.98 -53.06 -4.30
CA SER A 375 -19.61 -53.60 -4.41
C SER A 375 -19.30 -54.34 -5.73
N ILE A 376 -18.05 -54.18 -6.25
CA ILE A 376 -17.09 -55.23 -6.73
C ILE A 376 -17.50 -56.10 -7.95
N PRO A 377 -16.60 -56.55 -8.88
CA PRO A 377 -15.14 -56.79 -8.74
C PRO A 377 -14.15 -56.24 -9.80
N GLU A 378 -12.88 -56.24 -9.35
CA GLU A 378 -11.56 -56.54 -9.96
C GLU A 378 -11.27 -56.48 -11.48
N GLY A 379 -10.02 -56.07 -11.77
CA GLY A 379 -9.31 -56.34 -13.03
C GLY A 379 -8.07 -55.46 -13.27
N GLU A 380 -6.89 -55.84 -12.76
CA GLU A 380 -5.60 -55.38 -13.34
C GLU A 380 -5.29 -56.19 -14.61
N PRO A 381 -4.58 -55.60 -15.60
CA PRO A 381 -3.16 -55.98 -15.75
C PRO A 381 -2.22 -54.84 -16.21
N GLU A 382 -0.92 -55.15 -16.28
CA GLU A 382 0.19 -54.20 -16.47
C GLU A 382 0.54 -53.77 -17.93
N ALA A 383 1.26 -52.64 -18.02
CA ALA A 383 2.44 -52.35 -18.87
C ALA A 383 2.42 -52.41 -20.43
N GLY A 384 2.02 -51.29 -21.06
CA GLY A 384 2.71 -50.62 -22.19
C GLY A 384 2.69 -51.25 -23.62
N PRO A 385 3.26 -50.58 -24.65
CA PRO A 385 3.77 -49.19 -24.74
C PRO A 385 3.22 -48.35 -25.93
N MET A 386 3.56 -47.04 -25.96
CA MET A 386 3.62 -46.11 -27.11
C MET A 386 2.38 -45.80 -27.99
N GLY A 387 2.13 -44.49 -28.21
CA GLY A 387 1.56 -43.96 -29.46
C GLY A 387 0.36 -43.00 -29.34
N GLY A 388 0.57 -41.72 -29.69
CA GLY A 388 -0.49 -40.78 -30.10
C GLY A 388 -1.29 -40.07 -29.01
N ARG A 389 -0.82 -38.90 -28.53
CA ARG A 389 -1.61 -38.01 -27.65
C ARG A 389 -1.76 -36.56 -28.15
N ASP A 390 -1.49 -36.32 -29.43
CA ASP A 390 -1.68 -34.99 -30.07
C ASP A 390 -2.97 -34.87 -30.92
N GLN A 391 -3.89 -35.84 -30.80
CA GLN A 391 -5.12 -35.90 -31.64
C GLN A 391 -6.40 -35.36 -30.94
N TRP A 392 -6.36 -35.01 -29.65
CA TRP A 392 -7.57 -34.68 -28.87
C TRP A 392 -7.85 -33.17 -28.67
N LEU A 393 -6.90 -32.29 -29.01
CA LEU A 393 -7.08 -30.83 -28.91
C LEU A 393 -7.50 -30.15 -30.23
N GLN A 394 -7.66 -30.90 -31.32
CA GLN A 394 -8.14 -30.39 -32.62
C GLN A 394 -9.65 -30.63 -32.86
N VAL A 395 -10.40 -31.12 -31.86
CA VAL A 395 -11.83 -31.47 -31.99
C VAL A 395 -12.77 -30.41 -31.38
N LEU A 396 -12.23 -29.33 -30.78
CA LEU A 396 -13.02 -28.21 -30.23
C LEU A 396 -12.97 -26.92 -31.08
N GLU A 397 -12.36 -26.97 -32.27
CA GLU A 397 -12.55 -25.97 -33.34
C GLU A 397 -13.45 -26.54 -34.46
N GLY A 398 -14.67 -26.95 -34.08
CA GLY A 398 -15.66 -27.57 -34.97
C GLY A 398 -16.98 -26.80 -34.99
N ASN A 399 -17.26 -26.13 -36.10
CA ASN A 399 -18.48 -25.39 -36.46
C ASN A 399 -19.77 -25.79 -35.70
N PHE A 400 -20.22 -24.96 -34.75
CA PHE A 400 -21.58 -25.05 -34.20
C PHE A 400 -22.61 -24.83 -35.33
N SER A 401 -23.48 -25.82 -35.52
CA SER A 401 -24.49 -25.76 -36.59
C SER A 401 -25.67 -24.88 -36.17
N HIS A 402 -26.29 -24.22 -37.16
CA HIS A 402 -27.39 -23.26 -36.93
C HIS A 402 -28.63 -23.88 -36.23
N LEU A 403 -28.73 -25.21 -36.19
CA LEU A 403 -29.74 -25.94 -35.40
C LEU A 403 -29.53 -25.82 -33.89
N ASP A 404 -28.30 -25.91 -33.38
CA ASP A 404 -28.03 -25.92 -31.92
C ASP A 404 -28.37 -24.58 -31.29
N ILE A 405 -28.08 -23.48 -31.99
CA ILE A 405 -28.44 -22.12 -31.57
C ILE A 405 -29.97 -21.95 -31.57
N SER A 406 -30.66 -22.45 -32.60
CA SER A 406 -32.13 -22.39 -32.69
C SER A 406 -32.82 -23.20 -31.59
N LEU A 407 -32.32 -24.41 -31.32
CA LEU A 407 -32.81 -25.27 -30.22
C LEU A 407 -32.59 -24.60 -28.86
N CYS A 408 -31.41 -24.02 -28.65
CA CYS A 408 -31.07 -23.33 -27.41
C CYS A 408 -31.99 -22.11 -27.17
N VAL A 409 -32.20 -21.26 -28.20
CA VAL A 409 -33.16 -20.15 -28.13
C VAL A 409 -34.59 -20.64 -27.86
N GLY A 410 -35.04 -21.71 -28.54
CA GLY A 410 -36.35 -22.30 -28.32
C GLY A 410 -36.57 -22.79 -26.88
N LEU A 411 -35.58 -23.48 -26.31
CA LEU A 411 -35.62 -23.94 -24.91
C LEU A 411 -35.64 -22.77 -23.91
N TYR A 412 -34.86 -21.72 -24.15
CA TYR A 412 -34.90 -20.51 -23.30
C TYR A 412 -36.24 -19.76 -23.43
N SER A 413 -36.82 -19.65 -24.62
CA SER A 413 -38.15 -19.05 -24.83
C SER A 413 -39.25 -19.85 -24.13
N LEU A 414 -39.24 -21.19 -24.22
CA LEU A 414 -40.19 -22.05 -23.51
C LEU A 414 -40.06 -21.94 -21.99
N SER A 415 -38.83 -21.91 -21.47
CA SER A 415 -38.55 -21.69 -20.04
C SER A 415 -39.09 -20.33 -19.56
N PHE A 416 -38.84 -19.26 -20.32
CA PHE A 416 -39.35 -17.92 -20.02
C PHE A 416 -40.88 -17.85 -20.02
N MET A 417 -41.54 -18.47 -21.00
CA MET A 417 -43.00 -18.54 -21.06
C MET A 417 -43.60 -19.36 -19.91
N GLY A 418 -42.96 -20.45 -19.50
CA GLY A 418 -43.33 -21.22 -18.32
C GLY A 418 -43.25 -20.41 -17.02
N LEU A 419 -42.15 -19.67 -16.83
CA LEU A 419 -41.99 -18.76 -15.69
C LEU A 419 -43.04 -17.63 -15.71
N LEU A 420 -43.39 -17.10 -16.89
CA LEU A 420 -44.43 -16.08 -17.03
C LEU A 420 -45.81 -16.62 -16.65
N ALA A 421 -46.14 -17.85 -17.06
CA ALA A 421 -47.40 -18.53 -16.72
C ALA A 421 -47.51 -18.82 -15.21
N ILE A 422 -46.42 -19.27 -14.58
CA ILE A 422 -46.34 -19.45 -13.12
C ILE A 422 -46.53 -18.10 -12.41
N TYR A 423 -45.86 -17.05 -12.88
CA TYR A 423 -45.99 -15.71 -12.31
C TYR A 423 -47.41 -15.14 -12.43
N THR A 424 -48.07 -15.28 -13.58
CA THR A 424 -49.44 -14.80 -13.78
C THR A 424 -50.44 -15.63 -12.96
N TYR A 425 -50.26 -16.95 -12.84
CA TYR A 425 -51.05 -17.81 -11.97
C TYR A 425 -50.95 -17.39 -10.50
N PHE A 426 -49.73 -17.22 -9.95
CA PHE A 426 -49.55 -16.75 -8.58
C PHE A 426 -50.12 -15.33 -8.39
N ARG A 427 -49.95 -14.43 -9.35
CA ARG A 427 -50.51 -13.07 -9.31
C ARG A 427 -52.04 -13.07 -9.35
N ALA A 428 -52.68 -13.97 -10.09
CA ALA A 428 -54.13 -14.15 -10.12
C ALA A 428 -54.63 -14.76 -8.79
N ARG A 429 -53.97 -15.81 -8.28
CA ARG A 429 -54.30 -16.44 -6.99
C ARG A 429 -54.18 -15.46 -5.82
N MET A 430 -53.13 -14.63 -5.80
CA MET A 430 -52.94 -13.57 -4.80
C MET A 430 -54.00 -12.45 -4.89
N ARG A 431 -54.61 -12.22 -6.06
CA ARG A 431 -55.75 -11.31 -6.22
C ARG A 431 -57.05 -11.95 -5.75
N ALA A 432 -57.29 -13.23 -6.07
CA ALA A 432 -58.46 -13.97 -5.58
C ALA A 432 -58.49 -14.06 -4.04
N LEU A 433 -57.33 -14.27 -3.40
CA LEU A 433 -57.16 -14.24 -1.94
C LEU A 433 -57.42 -12.86 -1.29
N LYS A 434 -57.40 -11.77 -2.07
CA LYS A 434 -57.79 -10.42 -1.63
C LYS A 434 -59.22 -10.04 -2.02
N GLY A 435 -59.96 -10.96 -2.65
CA GLY A 435 -61.29 -10.72 -3.25
C GLY A 435 -62.47 -11.22 -2.42
N HIS A 436 -62.30 -11.53 -1.13
CA HIS A 436 -63.40 -11.91 -0.23
C HIS A 436 -63.69 -10.81 0.82
N PRO A 437 -64.43 -9.75 0.46
CA PRO A 437 -65.16 -8.94 1.43
C PRO A 437 -66.49 -9.66 1.76
N GLY A 438 -66.61 -10.18 2.97
CA GLY A 438 -67.90 -10.65 3.46
C GLY A 438 -68.91 -9.49 3.49
N HIS A 439 -70.05 -9.65 2.84
CA HIS A 439 -71.20 -8.76 3.03
C HIS A 439 -71.95 -9.14 4.31
N PRO A 440 -72.43 -8.17 5.11
CA PRO A 440 -73.46 -8.41 6.12
C PRO A 440 -74.84 -8.42 5.45
N ALA A 441 -75.74 -9.29 5.93
CA ALA A 441 -77.16 -9.25 5.59
C ALA A 441 -77.98 -9.91 6.72
N ALA A 442 -79.17 -9.33 6.99
CA ALA A 442 -80.10 -9.61 8.09
C ALA A 442 -79.60 -9.17 9.48
#